data_AF-U2M6R7-F1
#
_entry.id   AF-U2M6R7-F1
#
_cell.length_a   1.000
_cell.length_b   1.000
_cell.length_c   1.000
_cell.angle_alpha   90.00
_cell.angle_beta   90.00
_cell.angle_gamma   90.00
#
_symmetry.space_group_name_H-M   'P 1'
#
loop_
_entity.id
_entity.type
_entity.pdbx_description
1 polymer ?
#
loop_
_entity_poly.entity_id
_entity_poly.type
_entity_poly.pdbx_seq_one_letter_code
_entity_poly.pdbx_strand_id
1 'polypeptide(L)'
;MDENGAPRQAHLRSTNSFGKAFRITCEGSDTRYSFAHFGESGKLFVFEAPIDMLSYLTLHSENWQKHSYIAMNGVYKNAVFTALKNHCNLSEIVLCTDNDAGGIDAAERLTDILHENGYESVSRIIPKNKDFNEDLKQLHGVEFLSAVPHFRKEKYQEIALDLRYFKCNPDRMLNRISKTFQNGQYRYLAEYALVASAFFISKSAENTMFEKLKIKLSDEYRAYADKGKLCAKQDNLKSAYQSVMRDLRYTQSRTKEQMIQTAKQLYQLADCAVKCEVEQELSAPQLMQEETQTEEPSEVLHMEYG
;
A
#
# COMPACT_ATOMS: atom_id res chain seq x y z
N MET A 1 -8.75 24.75 -15.41
CA MET A 1 -9.79 25.80 -15.35
C MET A 1 -10.96 25.29 -14.53
N ASP A 2 -11.85 26.17 -14.08
CA ASP A 2 -13.19 25.76 -13.64
C ASP A 2 -14.15 25.57 -14.82
N GLU A 3 -15.41 25.24 -14.52
CA GLU A 3 -16.50 25.06 -15.48
C GLU A 3 -16.83 26.31 -16.31
N ASN A 4 -16.42 27.50 -15.84
CA ASN A 4 -16.61 28.77 -16.54
C ASN A 4 -15.36 29.18 -17.33
N GLY A 5 -14.36 28.30 -17.41
CA GLY A 5 -13.08 28.58 -18.08
C GLY A 5 -12.14 29.47 -17.27
N ALA A 6 -12.45 29.77 -15.99
CA ALA A 6 -11.59 30.60 -15.17
C ALA A 6 -10.38 29.79 -14.63
N PRO A 7 -9.16 30.35 -14.64
CA PRO A 7 -8.00 29.70 -14.05
C PRO A 7 -8.15 29.65 -12.52
N ARG A 8 -8.06 28.44 -11.97
CA ARG A 8 -8.21 28.18 -10.53
C ARG A 8 -6.96 27.65 -9.85
N GLN A 9 -6.02 27.12 -10.62
CA GLN A 9 -4.79 26.54 -10.08
C GLN A 9 -3.62 26.85 -11.02
N ALA A 10 -2.47 27.13 -10.42
CA ALA A 10 -1.19 27.21 -11.10
C ALA A 10 -0.14 26.38 -10.36
N HIS A 11 0.73 25.72 -11.11
CA HIS A 11 1.86 24.95 -10.57
C HIS A 11 3.16 25.45 -11.17
N LEU A 12 4.15 25.66 -10.31
CA LEU A 12 5.49 26.06 -10.69
C LEU A 12 6.44 24.88 -10.53
N ARG A 13 7.30 24.70 -11.53
CA ARG A 13 8.38 23.71 -11.53
C ARG A 13 9.67 24.41 -11.90
N SER A 14 10.73 24.17 -11.12
CA SER A 14 12.06 24.72 -11.41
C SER A 14 12.66 24.15 -12.69
N THR A 15 13.38 24.98 -13.43
CA THR A 15 14.17 24.59 -14.62
C THR A 15 15.66 24.45 -14.31
N ASN A 16 16.04 24.39 -13.03
CA ASN A 16 17.43 24.38 -12.60
C ASN A 16 18.13 23.08 -13.03
N SER A 17 19.32 23.20 -13.63
CA SER A 17 20.20 22.08 -13.97
C SER A 17 21.13 21.66 -12.83
N PHE A 18 21.26 22.50 -11.79
CA PHE A 18 22.08 22.27 -10.61
C PHE A 18 21.31 22.61 -9.33
N GLY A 19 21.49 21.82 -8.28
CA GLY A 19 20.76 21.96 -7.01
C GLY A 19 19.41 21.23 -6.97
N LYS A 20 18.67 21.41 -5.87
CA LYS A 20 17.40 20.70 -5.66
C LYS A 20 16.29 21.30 -6.53
N ALA A 21 15.69 20.48 -7.38
CA ALA A 21 14.49 20.87 -8.10
C ALA A 21 13.33 21.12 -7.12
N PHE A 22 12.50 22.15 -7.39
CA PHE A 22 11.29 22.42 -6.61
C PHE A 22 10.05 22.34 -7.49
N ARG A 23 8.95 21.91 -6.87
CA ARG A 23 7.60 21.87 -7.42
C ARG A 23 6.68 22.47 -6.37
N ILE A 24 5.89 23.48 -6.73
CA ILE A 24 5.01 24.16 -5.77
C ILE A 24 3.69 24.56 -6.44
N THR A 25 2.60 24.39 -5.72
CA THR A 25 1.30 24.97 -6.08
C THR A 25 1.29 26.44 -5.66
N CYS A 26 0.97 27.34 -6.59
CA CYS A 26 0.93 28.76 -6.29
C CYS A 26 -0.09 29.09 -5.20
N GLU A 27 0.24 30.02 -4.32
CA GLU A 27 -0.68 30.56 -3.31
C GLU A 27 -1.96 31.09 -3.96
N GLY A 28 -3.09 30.90 -3.29
CA GLY A 28 -4.42 31.26 -3.81
C GLY A 28 -5.03 30.26 -4.80
N SER A 29 -4.33 29.16 -5.12
CA SER A 29 -4.88 28.08 -5.94
C SER A 29 -6.01 27.35 -5.22
N ASP A 30 -7.11 27.09 -5.93
CA ASP A 30 -8.16 26.19 -5.50
C ASP A 30 -7.81 24.75 -5.92
N THR A 31 -7.46 23.94 -4.93
CA THR A 31 -6.99 22.56 -5.12
C THR A 31 -8.10 21.59 -5.54
N ARG A 32 -9.37 22.03 -5.56
CA ARG A 32 -10.47 21.25 -6.17
C ARG A 32 -10.36 21.18 -7.69
N TYR A 33 -9.65 22.13 -8.30
CA TYR A 33 -9.40 22.13 -9.73
C TYR A 33 -7.93 21.80 -9.97
N SER A 34 -7.66 21.03 -11.02
CA SER A 34 -6.30 20.68 -11.39
C SER A 34 -6.07 20.69 -12.89
N PHE A 35 -4.85 20.32 -13.31
CA PHE A 35 -4.53 20.23 -14.73
C PHE A 35 -5.32 19.09 -15.34
N ALA A 36 -6.21 19.41 -16.27
CA ALA A 36 -7.20 18.47 -16.77
C ALA A 36 -7.60 18.78 -18.21
N HIS A 37 -8.04 17.73 -18.90
CA HIS A 37 -8.76 17.79 -20.16
C HIS A 37 -10.04 16.98 -20.00
N PHE A 38 -11.18 17.49 -20.47
CA PHE A 38 -12.45 16.77 -20.41
C PHE A 38 -12.94 16.50 -21.83
N GLY A 39 -13.04 15.21 -22.16
CA GLY A 39 -13.64 14.73 -23.40
C GLY A 39 -15.11 14.35 -23.21
N GLU A 40 -15.69 13.76 -24.24
CA GLU A 40 -17.11 13.41 -24.27
C GLU A 40 -17.39 11.98 -23.76
N SER A 41 -16.39 11.10 -23.75
CA SER A 41 -16.56 9.73 -23.27
C SER A 41 -16.75 9.65 -21.76
N GLY A 42 -17.29 8.53 -21.27
CA GLY A 42 -17.46 8.27 -19.84
C GLY A 42 -16.19 7.84 -19.09
N LYS A 43 -15.00 7.97 -19.69
CA LYS A 43 -13.72 7.54 -19.11
C LYS A 43 -12.94 8.70 -18.50
N LEU A 44 -12.42 8.50 -17.29
CA LEU A 44 -11.51 9.41 -16.59
C LEU A 44 -10.19 8.73 -16.27
N PHE A 45 -9.09 9.24 -16.83
CA PHE A 45 -7.74 8.82 -16.49
C PHE A 45 -7.13 9.76 -15.44
N VAL A 46 -6.56 9.20 -14.37
CA VAL A 46 -6.11 9.95 -13.20
C VAL A 46 -4.60 9.76 -13.00
N PHE A 47 -3.83 10.84 -13.12
CA PHE A 47 -2.36 10.85 -13.02
C PHE A 47 -1.89 11.59 -11.76
N GLU A 48 -0.66 11.31 -11.33
CA GLU A 48 -0.04 12.02 -10.21
C GLU A 48 0.40 13.43 -10.57
N ALA A 49 1.00 13.61 -11.76
CA ALA A 49 1.48 14.91 -12.23
C ALA A 49 1.20 15.15 -13.73
N PRO A 50 1.29 16.43 -14.19
CA PRO A 50 0.92 16.79 -15.56
C PRO A 50 1.91 16.22 -16.57
N ILE A 51 3.17 16.06 -16.17
CA ILE A 51 4.22 15.51 -17.04
C ILE A 51 3.93 14.05 -17.40
N ASP A 52 3.40 13.27 -16.46
CA ASP A 52 3.05 11.86 -16.68
C ASP A 52 1.82 11.74 -17.56
N MET A 53 0.82 12.59 -17.32
CA MET A 53 -0.36 12.71 -18.19
C MET A 53 0.05 13.05 -19.64
N LEU A 54 0.88 14.07 -19.84
CA LEU A 54 1.35 14.46 -21.17
C LEU A 54 2.22 13.39 -21.83
N SER A 55 3.03 12.67 -21.05
CA SER A 55 3.84 11.56 -21.56
C SER A 55 2.96 10.39 -22.01
N TYR A 56 1.95 10.05 -21.21
CA TYR A 56 0.94 9.06 -21.58
C TYR A 56 0.21 9.44 -22.87
N LEU A 57 -0.25 10.69 -22.98
CA LEU A 57 -0.91 11.19 -24.20
C LEU A 57 0.01 11.13 -25.43
N THR A 58 1.32 11.33 -25.23
CA THR A 58 2.32 11.22 -26.31
C THR A 58 2.50 9.77 -26.74
N LEU A 59 2.58 8.84 -25.78
CA LEU A 59 2.67 7.39 -26.02
C LEU A 59 1.38 6.82 -26.63
N HIS A 60 0.23 7.43 -26.34
CA HIS A 60 -1.11 6.98 -26.73
C HIS A 60 -1.87 8.10 -27.46
N SER A 61 -1.30 8.59 -28.56
CA SER A 61 -1.79 9.78 -29.29
C SER A 61 -3.10 9.58 -30.06
N GLU A 62 -3.55 8.35 -30.23
CA GLU A 62 -4.76 8.05 -30.98
C GLU A 62 -6.03 8.43 -30.20
N ASN A 63 -6.86 9.31 -30.78
CA ASN A 63 -8.19 9.67 -30.28
C ASN A 63 -8.24 10.18 -28.82
N TRP A 64 -7.12 10.61 -28.26
CA TRP A 64 -7.03 10.93 -26.83
C TRP A 64 -8.05 11.99 -26.40
N GLN A 65 -8.35 12.98 -27.25
CA GLN A 65 -9.28 14.07 -26.91
C GLN A 65 -10.70 13.60 -26.54
N LYS A 66 -11.08 12.37 -26.94
CA LYS A 66 -12.39 11.77 -26.60
C LYS A 66 -12.51 11.43 -25.11
N HIS A 67 -11.39 11.21 -24.42
CA HIS A 67 -11.38 10.82 -23.01
C HIS A 67 -11.11 12.01 -22.09
N SER A 68 -11.38 11.82 -20.80
CA SER A 68 -11.09 12.81 -19.77
C SER A 68 -9.83 12.41 -19.01
N TYR A 69 -9.01 13.40 -18.65
CA TYR A 69 -7.74 13.23 -17.99
C TYR A 69 -7.59 14.28 -16.89
N ILE A 70 -7.04 13.87 -15.74
CA ILE A 70 -6.74 14.77 -14.63
C ILE A 70 -5.39 14.42 -14.02
N ALA A 71 -4.60 15.44 -13.69
CA ALA A 71 -3.37 15.30 -12.92
C ALA A 71 -3.56 15.87 -11.51
N MET A 72 -3.49 15.01 -10.49
CA MET A 72 -3.82 15.34 -9.10
C MET A 72 -2.85 16.35 -8.47
N ASN A 73 -1.59 16.38 -8.90
CA ASN A 73 -0.54 17.29 -8.44
C ASN A 73 -0.38 17.29 -6.90
N GLY A 74 -0.48 16.12 -6.28
CA GLY A 74 -0.43 15.97 -4.81
C GLY A 74 -1.76 16.24 -4.08
N VAL A 75 -2.83 16.63 -4.79
CA VAL A 75 -4.17 16.88 -4.24
C VAL A 75 -5.09 15.69 -4.54
N TYR A 76 -4.76 14.55 -3.95
CA TYR A 76 -5.25 13.23 -4.37
C TYR A 76 -6.78 13.08 -4.52
N LYS A 77 -7.56 13.34 -3.47
CA LYS A 77 -9.00 13.00 -3.51
C LYS A 77 -9.90 14.13 -4.04
N ASN A 78 -9.63 15.38 -3.67
CA ASN A 78 -10.59 16.47 -3.85
C ASN A 78 -10.76 16.82 -5.34
N ALA A 79 -9.67 16.82 -6.11
CA ALA A 79 -9.70 17.13 -7.53
C ALA A 79 -10.48 16.07 -8.32
N VAL A 80 -10.24 14.78 -8.02
CA VAL A 80 -10.93 13.66 -8.66
C VAL A 80 -12.43 13.71 -8.38
N PHE A 81 -12.83 13.86 -7.11
CA PHE A 81 -14.26 13.94 -6.78
C PHE A 81 -14.94 15.20 -7.32
N THR A 82 -14.22 16.32 -7.46
CA THR A 82 -14.77 17.53 -8.08
C THR A 82 -15.03 17.30 -9.55
N ALA A 83 -14.09 16.67 -10.27
CA ALA A 83 -14.28 16.27 -11.66
C ALA A 83 -15.48 15.32 -11.82
N LEU A 84 -15.56 14.27 -11.00
CA LEU A 84 -16.67 13.30 -11.07
C LEU A 84 -18.03 13.93 -10.76
N LYS A 85 -18.10 14.90 -9.84
CA LYS A 85 -19.35 15.63 -9.54
C LYS A 85 -19.77 16.58 -10.67
N ASN A 86 -18.80 17.24 -11.28
CA ASN A 86 -19.07 18.22 -12.34
C ASN A 86 -19.33 17.55 -13.70
N HIS A 87 -18.86 16.32 -13.89
CA HIS A 87 -18.99 15.55 -15.12
C HIS A 87 -19.66 14.20 -14.84
N CYS A 88 -20.99 14.22 -14.73
CA CYS A 88 -21.79 13.04 -14.35
C CYS A 88 -21.78 11.90 -15.39
N ASN A 89 -21.26 12.13 -16.59
CA ASN A 89 -21.02 11.10 -17.60
C ASN A 89 -19.83 10.20 -17.25
N LEU A 90 -18.93 10.63 -16.37
CA LEU A 90 -17.75 9.86 -15.98
C LEU A 90 -18.13 8.72 -15.03
N SER A 91 -17.82 7.49 -15.44
CA SER A 91 -18.17 6.27 -14.70
C SER A 91 -17.07 5.21 -14.73
N GLU A 92 -16.21 5.22 -15.75
CA GLU A 92 -15.03 4.36 -15.83
C GLU A 92 -13.80 5.16 -15.41
N ILE A 93 -13.19 4.80 -14.28
CA ILE A 93 -12.00 5.46 -13.76
C ILE A 93 -10.78 4.57 -14.01
N VAL A 94 -9.74 5.15 -14.57
CA VAL A 94 -8.45 4.51 -14.85
C VAL A 94 -7.37 5.25 -14.08
N LEU A 95 -6.78 4.58 -13.10
CA LEU A 95 -5.69 5.13 -12.30
C LEU A 95 -4.36 4.91 -13.02
N CYS A 96 -3.58 5.98 -13.16
CA CYS A 96 -2.34 6.05 -13.90
C CYS A 96 -1.23 6.63 -13.00
N THR A 97 -1.09 6.02 -11.81
CA THR A 97 -0.11 6.40 -10.78
C THR A 97 1.25 5.76 -11.01
N ASP A 98 2.27 6.29 -10.35
CA ASP A 98 3.65 5.87 -10.50
C ASP A 98 3.84 4.38 -10.14
N ASN A 99 4.80 3.72 -10.78
CA ASN A 99 5.21 2.36 -10.48
C ASN A 99 6.28 2.33 -9.39
N ASP A 100 5.92 2.89 -8.25
CA ASP A 100 6.68 2.85 -7.01
C ASP A 100 5.75 2.66 -5.81
N ALA A 101 6.32 2.56 -4.61
CA ALA A 101 5.54 2.33 -3.39
C ALA A 101 4.48 3.43 -3.14
N GLY A 102 4.78 4.69 -3.48
CA GLY A 102 3.87 5.81 -3.29
C GLY A 102 2.68 5.74 -4.25
N GLY A 103 2.95 5.49 -5.54
CA GLY A 103 1.92 5.40 -6.56
C GLY A 103 1.04 4.14 -6.43
N ILE A 104 1.60 3.03 -5.98
CA ILE A 104 0.84 1.81 -5.63
C ILE A 104 -0.10 2.09 -4.44
N ASP A 105 0.42 2.63 -3.34
CA ASP A 105 -0.38 2.99 -2.17
C ASP A 105 -1.50 3.98 -2.51
N ALA A 106 -1.20 4.96 -3.35
CA ALA A 106 -2.16 5.95 -3.80
C ALA A 106 -3.29 5.32 -4.65
N ALA A 107 -2.94 4.42 -5.56
CA ALA A 107 -3.93 3.74 -6.39
C ALA A 107 -4.87 2.85 -5.57
N GLU A 108 -4.33 2.05 -4.64
CA GLU A 108 -5.15 1.20 -3.77
C GLU A 108 -6.08 2.04 -2.90
N ARG A 109 -5.53 3.07 -2.25
CA ARG A 109 -6.33 3.96 -1.41
C ARG A 109 -7.43 4.66 -2.18
N LEU A 110 -7.14 5.16 -3.39
CA LEU A 110 -8.13 5.85 -4.20
C LEU A 110 -9.19 4.88 -4.73
N THR A 111 -8.79 3.64 -5.07
CA THR A 111 -9.73 2.58 -5.46
C THR A 111 -10.71 2.28 -4.34
N ASP A 112 -10.23 2.05 -3.12
CA ASP A 112 -11.08 1.76 -1.96
C ASP A 112 -12.05 2.94 -1.68
N ILE A 113 -11.55 4.18 -1.73
CA ILE A 113 -12.39 5.38 -1.57
C ILE A 113 -13.43 5.53 -2.70
N LEU A 114 -13.08 5.24 -3.94
CA LEU A 114 -14.02 5.33 -5.08
C LEU A 114 -15.12 4.28 -4.97
N HIS A 115 -14.77 3.05 -4.59
CA HIS A 115 -15.73 1.97 -4.34
C HIS A 115 -16.69 2.33 -3.19
N GLU A 116 -16.18 2.89 -2.09
CA GLU A 116 -17.01 3.39 -0.97
C GLU A 116 -18.00 4.48 -1.41
N ASN A 117 -17.71 5.20 -2.50
CA ASN A 117 -18.56 6.26 -3.06
C ASN A 117 -19.39 5.79 -4.28
N GLY A 118 -19.48 4.47 -4.52
CA GLY A 118 -20.37 3.88 -5.54
C GLY A 118 -19.80 3.83 -6.96
N TYR A 119 -18.51 4.10 -7.15
CA TYR A 119 -17.85 3.92 -8.45
C TYR A 119 -17.29 2.50 -8.53
N GLU A 120 -17.95 1.62 -9.27
CA GLU A 120 -17.55 0.20 -9.36
C GLU A 120 -16.49 -0.07 -10.45
N SER A 121 -16.45 0.74 -11.50
CA SER A 121 -15.56 0.54 -12.65
C SER A 121 -14.24 1.30 -12.46
N VAL A 122 -13.40 0.81 -11.53
CA VAL A 122 -12.06 1.34 -11.29
C VAL A 122 -11.00 0.35 -11.75
N SER A 123 -10.08 0.80 -12.59
CA SER A 123 -8.94 0.01 -13.08
C SER A 123 -7.64 0.79 -12.94
N ARG A 124 -6.50 0.15 -13.17
CA ARG A 124 -5.18 0.78 -13.13
C ARG A 124 -4.36 0.41 -14.36
N ILE A 125 -3.73 1.40 -14.98
CA ILE A 125 -2.66 1.19 -15.97
C ILE A 125 -1.35 1.57 -15.29
N ILE A 126 -0.38 0.65 -15.33
CA ILE A 126 0.90 0.78 -14.65
C ILE A 126 1.98 1.06 -15.71
N PRO A 127 2.82 2.10 -15.53
CA PRO A 127 3.97 2.32 -16.41
C PRO A 127 5.00 1.19 -16.25
N LYS A 128 5.78 0.92 -17.30
CA LYS A 128 6.81 -0.15 -17.26
C LYS A 128 7.97 0.25 -16.35
N ASN A 129 8.38 1.50 -16.48
CA ASN A 129 9.40 2.15 -15.67
C ASN A 129 8.74 2.90 -14.52
N LYS A 130 9.51 3.72 -13.81
CA LYS A 130 9.02 4.42 -12.60
C LYS A 130 7.74 5.22 -12.84
N ASP A 131 7.64 5.94 -13.96
CA ASP A 131 6.46 6.71 -14.35
C ASP A 131 6.32 6.74 -15.88
N PHE A 132 5.22 7.30 -16.42
CA PHE A 132 5.00 7.35 -17.86
C PHE A 132 6.00 8.26 -18.60
N ASN A 133 6.57 9.25 -17.92
CA ASN A 133 7.63 10.07 -18.48
C ASN A 133 8.93 9.26 -18.64
N GLU A 134 9.24 8.37 -17.70
CA GLU A 134 10.35 7.44 -17.81
C GLU A 134 10.13 6.39 -18.92
N ASP A 135 8.90 5.94 -19.15
CA ASP A 135 8.55 5.11 -20.32
C ASP A 135 8.81 5.84 -21.64
N LEU A 136 8.44 7.12 -21.73
CA LEU A 136 8.68 7.94 -22.91
C LEU A 136 10.17 8.19 -23.13
N LYS A 137 10.94 8.43 -22.05
CA LYS A 137 12.42 8.57 -22.12
C LYS A 137 13.07 7.30 -22.65
N GLN A 138 12.65 6.13 -22.15
CA GLN A 138 13.13 4.84 -22.64
C GLN A 138 12.85 4.66 -24.14
N LEU A 139 11.63 4.98 -24.60
CA LEU A 139 11.26 4.88 -26.02
C LEU A 139 12.19 5.69 -26.93
N HIS A 140 12.65 6.85 -26.45
CA HIS A 140 13.53 7.76 -27.18
C HIS A 140 15.02 7.57 -26.91
N GLY A 141 15.41 6.51 -26.18
CA GLY A 141 16.83 6.23 -25.87
C GLY A 141 17.47 7.23 -24.91
N VAL A 142 16.66 7.95 -24.12
CA VAL A 142 17.12 8.83 -23.04
C VAL A 142 17.26 8.01 -21.76
N GLU A 143 18.26 8.34 -20.92
CA GLU A 143 18.45 7.71 -19.61
C GLU A 143 17.16 7.77 -18.79
N PHE A 144 16.69 6.61 -18.30
CA PHE A 144 15.42 6.49 -17.60
C PHE A 144 15.56 5.77 -16.24
N LEU A 145 14.58 5.93 -15.38
CA LEU A 145 14.51 5.27 -14.08
C LEU A 145 13.56 4.07 -14.12
N SER A 146 14.08 2.88 -13.84
CA SER A 146 13.27 1.67 -13.69
C SER A 146 12.30 1.75 -12.51
N ALA A 147 11.23 0.96 -12.58
CA ALA A 147 10.29 0.81 -11.47
C ALA A 147 10.98 0.27 -10.21
N VAL A 148 10.50 0.72 -9.05
CA VAL A 148 10.99 0.26 -7.75
C VAL A 148 9.89 -0.57 -7.09
N PRO A 149 10.17 -1.83 -6.68
CA PRO A 149 9.16 -2.69 -6.08
C PRO A 149 8.63 -2.11 -4.76
N HIS A 150 7.40 -2.49 -4.43
CA HIS A 150 6.84 -2.18 -3.11
C HIS A 150 7.28 -3.23 -2.10
N PHE A 151 8.50 -3.06 -1.57
CA PHE A 151 9.16 -4.05 -0.72
C PHE A 151 8.28 -4.55 0.45
N ARG A 152 7.54 -3.65 1.12
CA ARG A 152 6.69 -4.05 2.24
C ARG A 152 5.51 -4.91 1.78
N LYS A 153 4.86 -4.52 0.68
CA LYS A 153 3.74 -5.28 0.11
C LYS A 153 4.19 -6.64 -0.40
N GLU A 154 5.27 -6.70 -1.16
CA GLU A 154 5.84 -7.95 -1.65
C GLU A 154 6.23 -8.88 -0.50
N LYS A 155 6.88 -8.33 0.54
CA LYS A 155 7.30 -9.12 1.69
C LYS A 155 6.11 -9.66 2.50
N TYR A 156 5.06 -8.85 2.66
CA TYR A 156 3.83 -9.33 3.29
C TYR A 156 3.22 -10.49 2.50
N GLN A 157 3.12 -10.36 1.17
CA GLN A 157 2.57 -11.40 0.30
C GLN A 157 3.41 -12.69 0.35
N GLU A 158 4.74 -12.57 0.30
CA GLU A 158 5.67 -13.67 0.46
C GLU A 158 5.43 -14.42 1.78
N ILE A 159 5.41 -13.70 2.91
CA ILE A 159 5.21 -14.30 4.23
C ILE A 159 3.83 -14.95 4.33
N ALA A 160 2.77 -14.25 3.92
CA ALA A 160 1.39 -14.74 3.99
C ALA A 160 1.19 -16.03 3.17
N LEU A 161 1.77 -16.10 1.97
CA LEU A 161 1.68 -17.26 1.09
C LEU A 161 2.59 -18.41 1.48
N ASP A 162 3.67 -18.17 2.23
CA ASP A 162 4.56 -19.22 2.76
C ASP A 162 4.19 -19.68 4.19
N LEU A 163 3.08 -19.18 4.77
CA LEU A 163 2.56 -19.71 6.04
C LEU A 163 2.24 -21.20 5.93
N ARG A 164 2.69 -21.98 6.92
CA ARG A 164 2.57 -23.43 6.92
C ARG A 164 1.33 -23.92 7.67
N TYR A 165 0.66 -24.89 7.06
CA TYR A 165 -0.45 -25.59 7.68
C TYR A 165 0.04 -26.65 8.67
N PHE A 166 -0.62 -26.72 9.82
CA PHE A 166 -0.53 -27.82 10.76
C PHE A 166 -1.93 -28.16 11.24
N LYS A 167 -2.21 -29.43 11.51
CA LYS A 167 -3.51 -29.83 12.06
C LYS A 167 -3.75 -29.15 13.40
N CYS A 168 -4.89 -28.46 13.53
CA CYS A 168 -5.23 -27.77 14.76
C CYS A 168 -5.40 -28.75 15.94
N ASN A 169 -4.81 -28.41 17.07
CA ASN A 169 -5.01 -29.11 18.34
C ASN A 169 -5.65 -28.15 19.34
N PRO A 170 -6.97 -28.23 19.58
CA PRO A 170 -7.70 -27.30 20.43
C PRO A 170 -7.13 -27.19 21.85
N ASP A 171 -6.71 -28.31 22.45
CA ASP A 171 -6.22 -28.35 23.83
C ASP A 171 -4.87 -27.64 24.00
N ARG A 172 -4.06 -27.61 22.93
CA ARG A 172 -2.73 -26.98 22.93
C ARG A 172 -2.70 -25.62 22.24
N MET A 173 -3.79 -25.22 21.59
CA MET A 173 -3.88 -24.01 20.77
C MET A 173 -3.51 -22.77 21.58
N LEU A 174 -4.18 -22.57 22.73
CA LEU A 174 -3.96 -21.40 23.59
C LEU A 174 -2.52 -21.34 24.10
N ASN A 175 -1.95 -22.48 24.51
CA ASN A 175 -0.56 -22.56 24.95
C ASN A 175 0.41 -22.18 23.83
N ARG A 176 0.20 -22.72 22.61
CA ARG A 176 1.04 -22.43 21.45
C ARG A 176 1.03 -20.95 21.09
N ILE A 177 -0.16 -20.36 20.96
CA ILE A 177 -0.34 -18.93 20.67
C ILE A 177 0.34 -18.06 21.75
N SER A 178 0.16 -18.39 23.04
CA SER A 178 0.82 -17.65 24.12
C SER A 178 2.34 -17.76 24.06
N LYS A 179 2.88 -18.96 23.80
CA LYS A 179 4.32 -19.18 23.76
C LYS A 179 4.98 -18.47 22.57
N THR A 180 4.39 -18.53 21.38
CA THR A 180 4.92 -17.83 20.20
C THR A 180 4.84 -16.31 20.35
N PHE A 181 3.76 -15.79 20.94
CA PHE A 181 3.63 -14.37 21.25
C PHE A 181 4.70 -13.89 22.24
N GLN A 182 4.89 -14.60 23.36
CA GLN A 182 5.88 -14.25 24.39
C GLN A 182 7.32 -14.29 23.85
N ASN A 183 7.60 -15.22 22.94
CA ASN A 183 8.93 -15.38 22.35
C ASN A 183 9.20 -14.45 21.15
N GLY A 184 8.24 -13.60 20.75
CA GLY A 184 8.39 -12.75 19.55
C GLY A 184 8.49 -13.53 18.24
N GLN A 185 7.95 -14.75 18.19
CA GLN A 185 7.99 -15.62 17.02
C GLN A 185 6.78 -15.32 16.11
N TYR A 186 6.79 -14.18 15.42
CA TYR A 186 5.59 -13.67 14.74
C TYR A 186 5.13 -14.56 13.58
N ARG A 187 6.05 -15.11 12.78
CA ARG A 187 5.70 -16.11 11.74
C ARG A 187 4.93 -17.29 12.31
N TYR A 188 5.46 -17.95 13.34
CA TYR A 188 4.79 -19.10 13.97
C TYR A 188 3.47 -18.70 14.64
N LEU A 189 3.39 -17.50 15.22
CA LEU A 189 2.15 -16.95 15.77
C LEU A 189 1.09 -16.80 14.67
N ALA A 190 1.46 -16.28 13.49
CA ALA A 190 0.57 -16.16 12.35
C ALA A 190 0.06 -17.53 11.88
N GLU A 191 0.93 -18.53 11.76
CA GLU A 191 0.57 -19.90 11.38
C GLU A 191 -0.46 -20.50 12.35
N TYR A 192 -0.18 -20.47 13.67
CA TYR A 192 -1.11 -21.03 14.66
C TYR A 192 -2.44 -20.28 14.72
N ALA A 193 -2.41 -18.95 14.61
CA ALA A 193 -3.62 -18.13 14.61
C ALA A 193 -4.47 -18.39 13.36
N LEU A 194 -3.85 -18.50 12.19
CA LEU A 194 -4.54 -18.75 10.92
C LEU A 194 -5.14 -20.17 10.85
N VAL A 195 -4.39 -21.19 11.30
CA VAL A 195 -4.90 -22.56 11.45
C VAL A 195 -6.10 -22.60 12.40
N ALA A 196 -6.00 -21.92 13.54
CA ALA A 196 -7.10 -21.86 14.49
C ALA A 196 -8.32 -21.14 13.89
N SER A 197 -8.13 -20.06 13.13
CA SER A 197 -9.20 -19.39 12.40
C SER A 197 -9.91 -20.35 11.44
N ALA A 198 -9.13 -21.09 10.63
CA ALA A 198 -9.66 -22.09 9.71
C ALA A 198 -10.45 -23.19 10.44
N PHE A 199 -9.96 -23.68 11.58
CA PHE A 199 -10.65 -24.67 12.42
C PHE A 199 -12.03 -24.19 12.88
N PHE A 200 -12.13 -22.95 13.36
CA PHE A 200 -13.39 -22.38 13.82
C PHE A 200 -14.38 -22.09 12.68
N ILE A 201 -13.91 -21.93 11.44
CA ILE A 201 -14.78 -21.78 10.26
C ILE A 201 -15.26 -23.16 9.78
N SER A 202 -14.35 -24.10 9.58
CA SER A 202 -14.68 -25.44 9.08
C SER A 202 -13.72 -26.50 9.59
N LYS A 203 -14.14 -27.22 10.63
CA LYS A 203 -13.37 -28.32 11.22
C LYS A 203 -13.09 -29.48 10.25
N SER A 204 -14.01 -29.77 9.33
CA SER A 204 -13.85 -30.89 8.37
C SER A 204 -13.02 -30.53 7.15
N ALA A 205 -12.92 -29.24 6.81
CA ALA A 205 -12.16 -28.74 5.65
C ALA A 205 -11.11 -27.70 6.07
N GLU A 206 -10.49 -27.90 7.23
CA GLU A 206 -9.55 -26.95 7.86
C GLU A 206 -8.41 -26.56 6.91
N ASN A 207 -7.74 -27.53 6.28
CA ASN A 207 -6.65 -27.27 5.35
C ASN A 207 -7.10 -26.42 4.15
N THR A 208 -8.22 -26.78 3.52
CA THR A 208 -8.79 -26.01 2.42
C THR A 208 -9.15 -24.59 2.84
N MET A 209 -9.68 -24.41 4.05
CA MET A 209 -9.99 -23.08 4.57
C MET A 209 -8.73 -22.28 4.89
N PHE A 210 -7.69 -22.92 5.42
CA PHE A 210 -6.38 -22.30 5.68
C PHE A 210 -5.77 -21.71 4.40
N GLU A 211 -5.72 -22.48 3.31
CA GLU A 211 -5.20 -21.97 2.02
C GLU A 211 -6.02 -20.78 1.48
N LYS A 212 -7.36 -20.82 1.63
CA LYS A 212 -8.21 -19.67 1.29
C LYS A 212 -7.90 -18.44 2.14
N LEU A 213 -7.63 -18.62 3.43
CA LEU A 213 -7.30 -17.51 4.32
C LEU A 213 -5.92 -16.92 4.03
N LYS A 214 -4.93 -17.70 3.57
CA LYS A 214 -3.62 -17.19 3.12
C LYS A 214 -3.75 -16.25 1.93
N ILE A 215 -4.51 -16.68 0.92
CA ILE A 215 -4.81 -15.86 -0.26
C ILE A 215 -5.56 -14.59 0.18
N LYS A 216 -6.56 -14.74 1.05
CA LYS A 216 -7.31 -13.60 1.60
C LYS A 216 -6.40 -12.59 2.33
N LEU A 217 -5.44 -13.04 3.15
CA LEU A 217 -4.47 -12.15 3.80
C LEU A 217 -3.69 -11.34 2.76
N SER A 218 -3.15 -12.02 1.74
CA SER A 218 -2.39 -11.40 0.65
C SER A 218 -3.22 -10.37 -0.13
N ASP A 219 -4.47 -10.70 -0.46
CA ASP A 219 -5.35 -9.86 -1.29
C ASP A 219 -5.94 -8.66 -0.54
N GLU A 220 -6.21 -8.81 0.76
CA GLU A 220 -6.77 -7.76 1.62
C GLU A 220 -5.69 -6.82 2.18
N TYR A 221 -4.41 -7.17 2.05
CA TYR A 221 -3.34 -6.33 2.57
C TYR A 221 -3.27 -4.99 1.84
N ARG A 222 -3.35 -3.91 2.63
CA ARG A 222 -3.22 -2.51 2.19
C ARG A 222 -2.03 -1.87 2.88
N ALA A 223 -0.92 -1.73 2.15
CA ALA A 223 0.30 -1.13 2.68
C ALA A 223 0.09 0.34 3.08
N TYR A 224 -0.75 1.08 2.36
CA TYR A 224 -1.09 2.47 2.70
C TYR A 224 -1.75 2.63 4.08
N ALA A 225 -2.38 1.57 4.61
CA ALA A 225 -3.00 1.55 5.93
C ALA A 225 -2.08 0.97 7.02
N ASP A 226 -0.99 0.29 6.63
CA ASP A 226 -0.06 -0.40 7.52
C ASP A 226 1.22 0.42 7.78
N LYS A 227 1.02 1.68 8.23
CA LYS A 227 2.10 2.62 8.52
C LYS A 227 2.56 2.52 9.98
N GLY A 228 3.82 2.91 10.22
CA GLY A 228 4.41 2.99 11.55
C GLY A 228 5.56 2.01 11.76
N LYS A 229 6.32 2.25 12.82
CA LYS A 229 7.47 1.42 13.22
C LYS A 229 7.01 0.12 13.88
N LEU A 230 7.96 -0.80 14.07
CA LEU A 230 7.71 -2.10 14.71
C LEU A 230 6.98 -2.00 16.06
N CYS A 231 7.30 -1.00 16.90
CA CYS A 231 6.62 -0.82 18.19
C CYS A 231 5.11 -0.61 18.06
N ALA A 232 4.66 0.23 17.12
CA ALA A 232 3.24 0.46 16.88
C ALA A 232 2.54 -0.81 16.36
N LYS A 233 3.23 -1.60 15.52
CA LYS A 233 2.71 -2.88 15.04
C LYS A 233 2.61 -3.90 16.18
N GLN A 234 3.58 -3.94 17.09
CA GLN A 234 3.56 -4.78 18.29
C GLN A 234 2.42 -4.39 19.25
N ASP A 235 2.09 -3.10 19.38
CA ASP A 235 0.94 -2.65 20.18
C ASP A 235 -0.40 -3.12 19.59
N ASN A 236 -0.54 -3.04 18.26
CA ASN A 236 -1.70 -3.61 17.55
C ASN A 236 -1.78 -5.13 17.74
N LEU A 237 -0.66 -5.84 17.60
CA LEU A 237 -0.56 -7.27 17.84
C LEU A 237 -0.96 -7.64 19.28
N LYS A 238 -0.46 -6.90 20.26
CA LYS A 238 -0.78 -7.10 21.69
C LYS A 238 -2.27 -6.92 21.94
N SER A 239 -2.89 -5.93 21.32
CA SER A 239 -4.34 -5.68 21.43
C SER A 239 -5.15 -6.83 20.81
N ALA A 240 -4.78 -7.29 19.61
CA ALA A 240 -5.40 -8.45 18.97
C ALA A 240 -5.22 -9.73 19.80
N TYR A 241 -4.01 -9.96 20.34
CA TYR A 241 -3.70 -11.10 21.20
C TYR A 241 -4.57 -11.09 22.46
N GLN A 242 -4.68 -9.95 23.16
CA GLN A 242 -5.54 -9.84 24.35
C GLN A 242 -7.01 -10.14 24.05
N SER A 243 -7.49 -9.70 22.88
CA SER A 243 -8.85 -10.00 22.41
C SER A 243 -9.07 -11.50 22.23
N VAL A 244 -8.18 -12.18 21.49
CA VAL A 244 -8.21 -13.64 21.26
C VAL A 244 -8.11 -14.40 22.58
N MET A 245 -7.20 -14.02 23.47
CA MET A 245 -7.02 -14.69 24.76
C MET A 245 -8.24 -14.56 25.66
N ARG A 246 -8.93 -13.42 25.62
CA ARG A 246 -10.19 -13.23 26.35
C ARG A 246 -11.26 -14.16 25.80
N ASP A 247 -11.42 -14.21 24.48
CA ASP A 247 -12.44 -15.04 23.83
C ASP A 247 -12.20 -16.54 24.03
N LEU A 248 -10.96 -17.02 23.85
CA LEU A 248 -10.62 -18.44 23.99
C LEU A 248 -10.71 -18.96 25.43
N ARG A 249 -10.63 -18.08 26.45
CA ARG A 249 -10.81 -18.48 27.86
C ARG A 249 -12.25 -18.87 28.20
N TYR A 250 -13.24 -18.41 27.43
CA TYR A 250 -14.63 -18.83 27.61
C TYR A 250 -14.86 -20.15 26.87
N THR A 251 -14.75 -21.26 27.61
CA THR A 251 -14.85 -22.65 27.13
C THR A 251 -16.23 -23.30 27.34
N GLN A 252 -17.30 -22.50 27.40
CA GLN A 252 -18.67 -23.04 27.32
C GLN A 252 -19.05 -23.31 25.86
N SER A 253 -20.03 -24.19 25.63
CA SER A 253 -20.55 -24.55 24.30
C SER A 253 -20.76 -23.31 23.43
N ARG A 254 -19.90 -23.15 22.42
CA ARG A 254 -19.89 -21.98 21.56
C ARG A 254 -21.05 -22.02 20.57
N THR A 255 -21.75 -20.91 20.42
CA THR A 255 -22.72 -20.73 19.34
C THR A 255 -22.00 -20.60 18.00
N LYS A 256 -22.72 -20.77 16.89
CA LYS A 256 -22.17 -20.56 15.54
C LYS A 256 -21.63 -19.13 15.36
N GLU A 257 -22.33 -18.14 15.89
CA GLU A 257 -21.91 -16.73 15.85
C GLU A 257 -20.62 -16.50 16.62
N GLN A 258 -20.50 -17.10 17.81
CA GLN A 258 -19.26 -17.04 18.60
C GLN A 258 -18.09 -17.69 17.86
N MET A 259 -18.30 -18.84 17.21
CA MET A 259 -17.26 -19.47 16.39
C MET A 259 -16.79 -18.55 15.25
N ILE A 260 -17.72 -17.90 14.54
CA ILE A 260 -17.39 -16.94 13.47
C ILE A 260 -16.61 -15.76 14.05
N GLN A 261 -17.02 -15.25 15.20
CA GLN A 261 -16.34 -14.12 15.85
C GLN A 261 -14.91 -14.48 16.27
N THR A 262 -14.70 -15.66 16.88
CA THR A 262 -13.36 -16.16 17.20
C THR A 262 -12.51 -16.31 15.95
N ALA A 263 -13.07 -16.89 14.88
CA ALA A 263 -12.34 -17.04 13.63
C ALA A 263 -11.86 -15.70 13.08
N LYS A 264 -12.70 -14.65 13.13
CA LYS A 264 -12.33 -13.29 12.74
C LYS A 264 -11.22 -12.71 13.61
N GLN A 265 -11.31 -12.85 14.93
CA GLN A 265 -10.27 -12.36 15.85
C GLN A 265 -8.92 -13.08 15.65
N LEU A 266 -8.95 -14.39 15.41
CA LEU A 266 -7.75 -15.17 15.11
C LEU A 266 -7.15 -14.80 13.75
N TYR A 267 -7.99 -14.54 12.73
CA TYR A 267 -7.53 -14.03 11.44
C TYR A 267 -6.85 -12.66 11.59
N GLN A 268 -7.45 -11.74 12.36
CA GLN A 268 -6.85 -10.44 12.66
C GLN A 268 -5.53 -10.57 13.45
N LEU A 269 -5.44 -11.52 14.38
CA LEU A 269 -4.20 -11.82 15.08
C LEU A 269 -3.12 -12.31 14.11
N ALA A 270 -3.47 -13.19 13.16
CA ALA A 270 -2.56 -13.65 12.13
C ALA A 270 -2.07 -12.49 11.25
N ASP A 271 -2.97 -11.63 10.78
CA ASP A 271 -2.62 -10.43 10.01
C ASP A 271 -1.66 -9.52 10.77
N CYS A 272 -1.95 -9.21 12.04
CA CYS A 272 -1.04 -8.40 12.87
C CYS A 272 0.33 -9.05 13.04
N ALA A 273 0.37 -10.38 13.18
CA ALA A 273 1.62 -11.12 13.33
C ALA A 273 2.45 -11.08 12.03
N VAL A 274 1.83 -11.24 10.86
CA VAL A 274 2.52 -11.06 9.57
C VAL A 274 3.06 -9.63 9.44
N LYS A 275 2.29 -8.60 9.80
CA LYS A 275 2.77 -7.19 9.78
C LYS A 275 4.00 -6.97 10.66
N CYS A 276 4.03 -7.58 11.86
CA CYS A 276 5.20 -7.53 12.74
C CYS A 276 6.41 -8.26 12.13
N GLU A 277 6.22 -9.45 11.56
CA GLU A 277 7.30 -10.20 10.90
C GLU A 277 7.89 -9.41 9.73
N VAL A 278 7.04 -8.82 8.87
CA VAL A 278 7.47 -7.97 7.75
C VAL A 278 8.34 -6.82 8.24
N GLU A 279 7.89 -6.07 9.25
CA GLU A 279 8.65 -4.90 9.72
C GLU A 279 9.95 -5.30 10.43
N GLN A 280 9.98 -6.45 11.09
CA GLN A 280 11.19 -7.03 11.67
C GLN A 280 12.20 -7.39 10.58
N GLU A 281 11.77 -8.05 9.51
CA GLU A 281 12.63 -8.41 8.38
C GLU A 281 13.10 -7.18 7.58
N LEU A 282 12.26 -6.15 7.42
CA LEU A 282 12.66 -4.91 6.73
C LEU A 282 13.61 -4.03 7.56
N SER A 283 13.55 -4.13 8.89
CA SER A 283 14.43 -3.37 9.79
C SER A 283 15.80 -4.04 10.00
N ALA A 284 15.91 -5.36 9.80
CA ALA A 284 17.16 -6.11 10.01
C ALA A 284 18.32 -5.67 9.07
N PRO A 285 18.11 -5.38 7.77
CA PRO A 285 19.16 -4.88 6.89
C PRO A 285 19.65 -3.46 7.24
N GLN A 286 18.81 -2.64 7.87
CA GLN A 286 19.15 -1.24 8.21
C GLN A 286 20.17 -1.17 9.35
N LEU A 287 20.10 -2.10 10.31
CA LEU A 287 21.07 -2.21 11.41
C LEU A 287 22.48 -2.58 10.92
N MET A 288 22.60 -3.45 9.91
CA MET A 288 23.91 -3.83 9.37
C MET A 288 24.62 -2.69 8.63
N GLN A 289 23.88 -1.75 8.03
CA GLN A 289 24.44 -0.58 7.35
C GLN A 289 24.85 0.54 8.34
N GLU A 290 24.16 0.69 9.47
CA GLU A 290 24.56 1.63 10.53
C GLU A 290 25.80 1.14 11.31
N GLU A 291 25.94 -0.17 11.53
CA GLU A 291 27.11 -0.76 12.18
C GLU A 291 28.40 -0.69 11.33
N THR A 292 28.29 -0.63 9.99
CA THR A 292 29.47 -0.47 9.12
C THR A 292 29.96 0.98 8.99
N GLN A 293 29.14 1.97 9.37
CA GLN A 293 29.52 3.40 9.29
C GLN A 293 30.04 3.97 10.62
N THR A 294 30.10 3.16 11.68
CA THR A 294 30.59 3.59 13.01
C THR A 294 32.03 3.16 13.32
N GLU A 295 32.71 2.44 12.42
CA GLU A 295 34.15 2.16 12.50
C GLU A 295 34.94 3.01 11.48
N GLU A 296 35.03 4.33 11.69
CA GLU A 296 36.15 5.11 11.14
C GLU A 296 37.30 5.16 12.17
N PRO A 297 38.56 4.87 11.79
CA PRO A 297 39.68 4.92 12.72
C PRO A 297 40.02 6.37 13.06
N SER A 298 40.08 6.66 14.36
CA SER A 298 40.62 7.91 14.91
C SER A 298 42.09 8.08 14.50
N GLU A 299 42.35 8.96 13.52
CA GLU A 299 43.70 9.41 13.18
C GLU A 299 44.29 10.21 14.36
N VAL A 300 45.34 9.66 14.95
CA VAL A 300 46.16 10.29 15.97
C VAL A 300 47.02 11.36 15.30
N LEU A 301 46.75 12.63 15.60
CA LEU A 301 47.58 13.78 15.27
C LEU A 301 48.95 13.66 15.96
N HIS A 302 49.99 13.29 15.20
CA HIS A 302 51.38 13.55 15.59
C HIS A 302 51.80 14.90 14.99
N MET A 303 51.89 15.92 15.85
CA MET A 303 52.64 17.15 15.55
C MET A 303 54.13 16.91 15.80
N GLU A 304 54.94 16.95 14.76
CA GLU A 304 56.38 17.18 14.89
C GLU A 304 56.70 18.64 14.52
N TYR A 305 57.33 19.34 15.47
CA TYR A 305 57.97 20.63 15.24
C TYR A 305 59.32 20.41 14.55
N GLY A 306 59.54 21.12 13.44
CA GLY A 306 60.83 21.27 12.76
C GLY A 306 60.80 22.47 11.82
#